data_AF-A0A4R7BC25-F1
#
_entry.id   AF-A0A4R7BC25-F1
#
_cell.length_a   1.000
_cell.length_b   1.000
_cell.length_c   1.000
_cell.angle_alpha   90.00
_cell.angle_beta   90.00
_cell.angle_gamma   90.00
#
_symmetry.space_group_name_H-M   'P 1'
#
loop_
_entity.id
_entity.type
_entity.pdbx_description
1 polymer ?
#
loop_
_entity_poly.entity_id
_entity_poly.type
_entity_poly.pdbx_seq_one_letter_code
_entity_poly.pdbx_strand_id
1 'polypeptide(L)'
;MLKRIICKRPAGYPYEELFRVPPNRDMSLCIIPVDPGKILDFAYQMPGYPNPYRLPHLQTKSFDWLEVPFVEVNASGCVKFIDGRHRPLVLSERGYRSIPYITLQVHAETLLDQVGTDLQILLEEYDLSALSIPLLGATSPSPVPE
;
A
#
# COMPACT_ATOMS: atom_id res chain seq x y z
N MET A 1 -11.36 -10.11 19.72
CA MET A 1 -10.98 -9.23 18.59
C MET A 1 -9.50 -8.93 18.73
N LEU A 2 -8.69 -9.22 17.71
CA LEU A 2 -7.32 -8.73 17.65
C LEU A 2 -7.34 -7.21 17.52
N LYS A 3 -6.40 -6.53 18.18
CA LYS A 3 -6.24 -5.08 18.06
C LYS A 3 -5.79 -4.76 16.63
N ARG A 4 -6.53 -3.88 15.93
CA ARG A 4 -6.17 -3.40 14.58
C ARG A 4 -4.90 -2.54 14.63
N ILE A 5 -4.10 -2.61 13.57
CA ILE A 5 -2.91 -1.75 13.41
C ILE A 5 -3.37 -0.33 13.08
N ILE A 6 -2.90 0.66 13.84
CA ILE A 6 -3.22 2.07 13.56
C ILE A 6 -2.37 2.57 12.38
N CYS A 7 -3.00 2.96 11.29
CA CYS A 7 -2.30 3.51 10.14
C CYS A 7 -2.04 5.01 10.30
N LYS A 8 -0.84 5.42 9.93
CA LYS A 8 -0.38 6.81 10.00
C LYS A 8 0.11 7.26 8.63
N ARG A 9 -0.01 8.57 8.40
CA ARG A 9 0.61 9.20 7.23
C ARG A 9 2.12 8.99 7.34
N PRO A 10 2.79 8.58 6.27
CA PRO A 10 4.24 8.43 6.30
C PRO A 10 4.92 9.78 6.49
N ALA A 11 5.89 9.83 7.41
CA ALA A 11 6.63 11.04 7.72
C ALA A 11 7.70 11.34 6.64
N GLY A 12 7.83 12.61 6.25
CA GLY A 12 8.90 13.05 5.33
C GLY A 12 8.65 12.75 3.85
N TYR A 13 7.39 12.68 3.43
CA TYR A 13 7.05 12.51 2.03
C TYR A 13 7.43 13.74 1.20
N PRO A 14 8.04 13.55 0.01
CA PRO A 14 8.22 14.65 -0.94
C PRO A 14 6.87 15.19 -1.47
N TYR A 15 5.77 14.54 -1.11
CA TYR A 15 4.40 14.86 -1.48
C TYR A 15 3.54 15.34 -0.30
N GLU A 16 4.14 15.88 0.78
CA GLU A 16 3.35 16.55 1.84
C GLU A 16 2.37 17.59 1.26
N GLU A 17 2.76 18.24 0.16
CA GLU A 17 1.93 19.19 -0.56
C GLU A 17 0.69 18.54 -1.20
N LEU A 18 0.75 17.28 -1.63
CA LEU A 18 -0.43 16.57 -2.16
C LEU A 18 -1.51 16.32 -1.11
N PHE A 19 -1.19 16.41 0.18
CA PHE A 19 -2.18 16.41 1.25
C PHE A 19 -2.83 17.80 1.49
N ARG A 20 -2.28 18.85 0.88
CA ARG A 20 -2.67 20.27 1.10
C ARG A 20 -3.24 20.95 -0.15
N VAL A 21 -3.01 20.39 -1.33
CA VAL A 21 -3.44 20.98 -2.62
C VAL A 21 -4.86 20.50 -2.97
N PRO A 22 -5.77 21.39 -3.42
CA PRO A 22 -7.10 20.99 -3.87
C PRO A 22 -6.98 20.03 -5.07
N PRO A 23 -7.79 18.96 -5.13
CA PRO A 23 -7.62 17.93 -6.15
C PRO A 23 -7.90 18.47 -7.55
N ASN A 24 -6.86 18.59 -8.37
CA ASN A 24 -7.01 18.29 -9.80
C ASN A 24 -7.08 16.77 -9.89
N ARG A 25 -8.01 16.21 -10.68
CA ARG A 25 -8.35 14.77 -10.69
C ARG A 25 -7.13 13.84 -10.71
N ASP A 26 -6.09 14.21 -11.44
CA ASP A 26 -4.89 13.38 -11.66
C ASP A 26 -3.93 13.32 -10.46
N MET A 27 -4.05 14.21 -9.47
CA MET A 27 -3.18 14.26 -8.29
C MET A 27 -3.89 13.90 -6.97
N SER A 28 -5.13 13.39 -7.05
CA SER A 28 -5.88 13.01 -5.85
C SER A 28 -5.28 11.75 -5.22
N LEU A 29 -5.05 11.76 -3.90
CA LEU A 29 -4.58 10.58 -3.18
C LEU A 29 -5.72 9.60 -2.89
N CYS A 30 -5.42 8.32 -2.91
CA CYS A 30 -6.31 7.25 -2.45
C CYS A 30 -5.52 6.16 -1.74
N ILE A 31 -6.23 5.32 -0.99
CA ILE A 31 -5.69 4.11 -0.38
C ILE A 31 -6.27 2.90 -1.10
N ILE A 32 -5.42 1.94 -1.44
CA ILE A 32 -5.79 0.66 -2.04
C ILE A 32 -5.39 -0.51 -1.14
N PRO A 33 -6.20 -1.59 -1.06
CA PRO A 33 -5.83 -2.86 -0.45
C PRO A 33 -4.88 -3.63 -1.36
N VAL A 34 -3.70 -3.97 -0.86
CA VAL A 34 -2.66 -4.66 -1.63
C VAL A 34 -2.36 -6.03 -1.05
N ASP A 35 -2.24 -7.02 -1.93
CA ASP A 35 -1.73 -8.35 -1.62
C ASP A 35 -0.21 -8.28 -1.35
N PRO A 36 0.26 -8.63 -0.14
CA PRO A 36 1.67 -8.62 0.22
C PRO A 36 2.56 -9.46 -0.70
N GLY A 37 2.07 -10.62 -1.14
CA GLY A 37 2.81 -11.56 -1.99
C GLY A 37 3.00 -11.00 -3.39
N LYS A 38 1.92 -10.52 -4.01
CA LYS A 38 1.99 -9.94 -5.36
C LYS A 38 2.90 -8.72 -5.41
N ILE A 39 2.83 -7.84 -4.41
CA ILE A 39 3.68 -6.65 -4.40
C ILE A 39 5.15 -6.96 -4.08
N LEU A 40 5.42 -8.05 -3.38
CA LEU A 40 6.78 -8.51 -3.11
C LEU A 40 7.52 -8.92 -4.37
N ASP A 41 6.85 -9.51 -5.36
CA ASP A 41 7.47 -9.89 -6.64
C ASP A 41 8.10 -8.68 -7.34
N PHE A 42 7.45 -7.52 -7.28
CA PHE A 42 8.00 -6.26 -7.79
C PHE A 42 9.17 -5.74 -6.94
N ALA A 43 9.10 -5.91 -5.61
CA ALA A 43 10.18 -5.48 -4.72
C ALA A 43 11.47 -6.29 -4.97
N TYR A 44 11.36 -7.60 -5.21
CA TYR A 44 12.49 -8.49 -5.50
C TYR A 44 13.20 -8.19 -6.82
N GLN A 45 12.50 -7.55 -7.77
CA GLN A 45 13.11 -7.10 -9.02
C GLN A 45 13.96 -5.82 -8.85
N MET A 46 13.85 -5.14 -7.70
CA MET A 46 14.62 -3.92 -7.46
C MET A 46 16.07 -4.24 -7.06
N PRO A 47 17.07 -3.54 -7.63
CA PRO A 47 18.46 -3.69 -7.22
C PRO A 47 18.66 -3.46 -5.72
N GLY A 48 19.41 -4.36 -5.08
CA GLY A 48 19.74 -4.28 -3.66
C GLY A 48 18.58 -4.61 -2.71
N TYR A 49 17.56 -5.32 -3.18
CA TYR A 49 16.46 -5.83 -2.36
C TYR A 49 16.58 -7.35 -2.08
N PRO A 50 16.24 -7.82 -0.86
CA PRO A 50 16.03 -7.03 0.34
C PRO A 50 17.35 -6.44 0.84
N ASN A 51 17.28 -5.33 1.58
CA ASN A 51 18.47 -4.73 2.18
C ASN A 51 18.64 -5.35 3.59
N PRO A 52 19.71 -6.14 3.84
CA PRO A 52 19.87 -6.86 5.10
C PRO A 52 20.05 -5.92 6.31
N TYR A 53 20.47 -4.68 6.09
CA TYR A 53 20.59 -3.67 7.15
C TYR A 53 19.25 -3.04 7.52
N ARG A 54 18.23 -3.11 6.65
CA ARG A 54 16.90 -2.52 6.90
C ARG A 54 15.95 -3.47 7.61
N LEU A 55 16.05 -4.78 7.37
CA LEU A 55 15.12 -5.78 7.91
C LEU A 55 15.11 -5.88 9.44
N PRO A 56 16.27 -5.87 10.15
CA PRO A 56 16.27 -5.96 11.61
C PRO A 56 15.50 -4.82 12.27
N HIS A 57 15.56 -3.62 11.71
CA HIS A 57 14.83 -2.44 12.22
C HIS A 57 13.32 -2.52 12.03
N LEU A 58 12.85 -3.32 11.06
CA LEU A 58 11.42 -3.52 10.80
C LEU A 58 10.88 -4.74 11.57
N GLN A 59 11.66 -5.81 11.70
CA GLN A 59 11.26 -7.03 12.40
C GLN A 59 11.21 -6.87 13.93
N THR A 60 12.01 -5.97 14.51
CA THR A 60 12.07 -5.75 15.98
C THR A 60 10.94 -4.87 16.54
N LYS A 61 10.13 -4.22 15.68
CA LYS A 61 9.03 -3.36 16.14
C LYS A 61 7.75 -4.17 16.33
N SER A 62 7.05 -3.94 17.45
CA SER A 62 5.62 -4.22 17.52
C SER A 62 4.91 -3.29 16.53
N PHE A 63 4.07 -3.82 15.65
CA PHE A 63 3.25 -3.00 14.77
C PHE A 63 1.97 -2.62 15.50
N ASP A 64 2.08 -1.81 16.56
CA ASP A 64 0.91 -1.10 17.09
C ASP A 64 0.40 -0.05 16.09
N TRP A 65 1.30 0.40 15.22
CA TRP A 65 0.99 1.33 14.15
C TRP A 65 1.86 1.05 12.91
N LEU A 66 1.38 1.51 11.76
CA LEU A 66 2.04 1.38 10.46
C LEU A 66 2.00 2.73 9.74
N GLU A 67 3.16 3.25 9.33
CA GLU A 67 3.20 4.28 8.30
C GLU A 67 2.84 3.66 6.95
N VAL A 68 1.81 4.20 6.30
CA VAL A 68 1.30 3.61 5.05
C VAL A 68 2.29 3.87 3.92
N PRO A 69 2.79 2.83 3.22
CA PRO A 69 3.71 2.99 2.09
C PRO A 69 3.05 3.67 0.87
N PHE A 70 3.85 4.23 -0.04
CA PHE A 70 3.38 4.72 -1.35
C PHE A 70 3.85 3.83 -2.47
N VAL A 71 2.99 3.72 -3.46
CA VAL A 71 3.33 3.25 -4.79
C VAL A 71 2.73 4.11 -5.89
N GLU A 72 3.36 4.07 -7.04
CA GLU A 72 2.88 4.64 -8.28
C GLU A 72 2.97 3.60 -9.39
N VAL A 73 2.44 3.94 -10.55
CA VAL A 73 2.72 3.26 -11.80
C VAL A 73 3.73 4.09 -12.58
N ASN A 74 4.79 3.46 -13.09
CA ASN A 74 5.77 4.15 -13.92
C ASN A 74 5.29 4.28 -15.38
N ALA A 75 6.08 4.93 -16.23
CA ALA A 75 5.73 5.13 -17.65
C ALA A 75 5.59 3.82 -18.45
N SER A 76 6.14 2.70 -17.97
CA SER A 76 6.00 1.37 -18.59
C SER A 76 4.82 0.58 -18.04
N GLY A 77 3.98 1.16 -17.17
CA GLY A 77 2.85 0.48 -16.57
C GLY A 77 3.20 -0.42 -15.39
N CYS A 78 4.43 -0.40 -14.87
CA CYS A 78 4.86 -1.25 -13.75
C CYS A 78 4.78 -0.55 -12.40
N VAL A 79 4.63 -1.33 -11.33
CA VAL A 79 4.70 -0.84 -9.94
C VAL A 79 6.03 -0.14 -9.67
N LYS A 80 5.95 1.06 -9.12
CA LYS A 80 7.07 1.88 -8.67
C LYS A 80 6.90 2.22 -7.20
N PHE A 81 7.83 1.75 -6.37
CA PHE A 81 7.87 2.13 -4.96
C PHE A 81 8.42 3.53 -4.79
N ILE A 82 7.69 4.39 -4.09
CA ILE A 82 8.18 5.69 -3.64
C ILE A 82 8.73 5.58 -2.22
N ASP A 83 8.05 4.81 -1.37
CA ASP A 83 8.48 4.51 0.01
C ASP A 83 8.06 3.10 0.44
N GLY A 84 8.71 2.58 1.48
CA GLY A 84 8.21 1.45 2.25
C GLY A 84 8.35 0.08 1.59
N ARG A 85 9.18 -0.07 0.55
CA ARG A 85 9.37 -1.34 -0.21
C ARG A 85 9.76 -2.56 0.62
N HIS A 86 10.33 -2.38 1.82
CA HIS A 86 10.69 -3.49 2.73
C HIS A 86 9.55 -3.90 3.68
N ARG A 87 8.49 -3.09 3.81
CA ARG A 87 7.33 -3.37 4.68
C ARG A 87 6.54 -4.61 4.22
N PRO A 88 6.30 -4.85 2.91
CA PRO A 88 5.64 -6.07 2.45
C PRO A 88 6.30 -7.37 2.90
N LEU A 89 7.63 -7.41 2.95
CA LEU A 89 8.36 -8.62 3.34
C LEU A 89 8.02 -8.99 4.78
N VAL A 90 8.17 -8.01 5.69
CA VAL A 90 7.93 -8.24 7.12
C VAL A 90 6.44 -8.50 7.42
N LEU A 91 5.53 -7.84 6.71
CA LEU A 91 4.09 -8.05 6.90
C LEU A 91 3.64 -9.41 6.33
N SER A 92 4.19 -9.83 5.19
CA SER A 92 3.96 -11.15 4.60
C SER A 92 4.48 -12.27 5.51
N GLU A 93 5.70 -12.15 6.05
CA GLU A 93 6.29 -13.10 7.01
C GLU A 93 5.44 -13.27 8.28
N ARG A 94 4.66 -12.23 8.65
CA ARG A 94 3.75 -12.23 9.80
C ARG A 94 2.34 -12.71 9.46
N GLY A 95 2.08 -13.08 8.20
CA GLY A 95 0.79 -13.63 7.75
C GLY A 95 -0.31 -12.61 7.53
N TYR A 96 0.01 -11.31 7.38
CA TYR A 96 -0.98 -10.33 6.95
C TYR A 96 -1.44 -10.65 5.53
N ARG A 97 -2.73 -10.51 5.27
CA ARG A 97 -3.34 -10.87 3.97
C ARG A 97 -3.59 -9.64 3.09
N SER A 98 -3.56 -8.46 3.69
CA SER A 98 -3.65 -7.18 3.00
C SER A 98 -2.70 -6.16 3.62
N ILE A 99 -2.27 -5.19 2.83
CA ILE A 99 -1.47 -4.05 3.28
C ILE A 99 -2.08 -2.79 2.66
N PRO A 100 -2.31 -1.72 3.44
CA PRO A 100 -2.75 -0.46 2.86
C PRO A 100 -1.59 0.16 2.10
N TYR A 101 -1.86 0.67 0.90
CA TYR A 101 -0.92 1.50 0.15
C TYR A 101 -1.59 2.81 -0.24
N ILE A 102 -0.87 3.92 -0.10
CA ILE A 102 -1.27 5.20 -0.69
C ILE A 102 -0.79 5.23 -2.14
N THR A 103 -1.62 5.77 -3.03
CA THR A 103 -1.27 6.05 -4.42
C THR A 103 -2.04 7.27 -4.94
N LEU A 104 -1.69 7.73 -6.14
CA LEU A 104 -2.54 8.64 -6.91
C LEU A 104 -3.73 7.88 -7.50
N GLN A 105 -4.89 8.54 -7.54
CA GLN A 105 -6.14 7.96 -8.04
C GLN A 105 -6.02 7.52 -9.50
N VAL A 106 -5.25 8.24 -10.32
CA VAL A 106 -4.97 7.88 -11.73
C VAL A 106 -4.21 6.55 -11.87
N HIS A 107 -3.49 6.11 -10.83
CA HIS A 107 -2.76 4.84 -10.83
C HIS A 107 -3.55 3.70 -10.18
N ALA A 108 -4.68 3.98 -9.51
CA ALA A 108 -5.34 3.05 -8.63
C ALA A 108 -5.85 1.80 -9.34
N GLU A 109 -6.49 1.96 -10.50
CA GLU A 109 -7.04 0.84 -11.29
C GLU A 109 -5.94 -0.15 -11.69
N THR A 110 -4.89 0.34 -12.35
CA THR A 110 -3.73 -0.47 -12.74
C THR A 110 -3.07 -1.19 -11.57
N LEU A 111 -2.96 -0.53 -10.40
CA LEU A 111 -2.38 -1.14 -9.21
C LEU A 111 -3.30 -2.20 -8.61
N LEU A 112 -4.61 -1.96 -8.58
CA LEU A 112 -5.58 -2.95 -8.10
C LEU A 112 -5.58 -4.20 -8.98
N ASP A 113 -5.43 -4.06 -10.29
CA ASP A 113 -5.32 -5.19 -11.21
C ASP A 113 -4.03 -5.99 -10.98
N GLN A 114 -2.90 -5.31 -10.78
CA GLN A 114 -1.59 -5.98 -10.63
C GLN A 114 -1.38 -6.60 -9.25
N VAL A 115 -1.74 -5.87 -8.19
CA VAL A 115 -1.38 -6.22 -6.81
C VAL A 115 -2.54 -6.09 -5.82
N GLY A 116 -3.75 -5.80 -6.28
CA GLY A 116 -4.92 -5.62 -5.41
C GLY A 116 -5.35 -6.91 -4.70
N THR A 117 -6.04 -6.69 -3.57
CA THR A 117 -6.74 -7.73 -2.80
C THR A 117 -8.09 -7.19 -2.28
N ASP A 118 -8.81 -7.99 -1.51
CA ASP A 118 -10.11 -7.61 -0.93
C ASP A 118 -9.95 -6.46 0.08
N LEU A 119 -10.79 -5.43 -0.08
CA LEU A 119 -10.87 -4.29 0.84
C LEU A 119 -11.34 -4.71 2.24
N GLN A 120 -12.20 -5.72 2.36
CA GLN A 120 -12.69 -6.16 3.67
C GLN A 120 -11.57 -6.74 4.53
N ILE A 121 -10.66 -7.52 3.93
CA ILE A 121 -9.46 -8.04 4.61
C ILE A 121 -8.62 -6.89 5.18
N LEU A 122 -8.46 -5.80 4.42
CA LEU A 122 -7.75 -4.62 4.89
C LEU A 122 -8.43 -3.99 6.11
N LEU A 123 -9.76 -3.84 6.08
CA LEU A 123 -10.52 -3.19 7.15
C LEU A 123 -10.63 -4.03 8.43
N GLU A 124 -10.45 -5.36 8.33
CA GLU A 124 -10.30 -6.27 9.46
C GLU A 124 -8.97 -6.09 10.19
N GLU A 125 -7.89 -5.83 9.46
CA GLU A 125 -6.51 -5.82 9.97
C GLU A 125 -6.03 -4.42 10.40
N TYR A 126 -6.56 -3.34 9.80
CA TYR A 126 -6.05 -1.98 9.94
C TYR A 126 -7.11 -0.94 10.32
N ASP A 127 -6.70 0.07 11.08
CA ASP A 127 -7.46 1.30 11.34
C ASP A 127 -6.89 2.47 10.54
N LEU A 128 -7.64 2.90 9.53
CA LEU A 128 -7.24 3.94 8.55
C LEU A 128 -7.84 5.32 8.87
N SER A 129 -8.59 5.45 9.98
CA SER A 129 -9.38 6.64 10.31
C SER A 129 -8.57 7.93 10.40
N ALA A 130 -7.31 7.85 10.85
CA ALA A 130 -6.41 8.98 11.00
C ALA A 130 -5.87 9.56 9.68
N LEU A 131 -6.07 8.88 8.54
CA LEU A 131 -5.48 9.28 7.27
C LEU A 131 -6.31 10.35 6.54
N SER A 132 -7.63 10.28 6.66
CA SER A 132 -8.59 11.12 5.91
C SER A 132 -8.38 11.08 4.38
N ILE A 133 -8.01 9.92 3.85
CA ILE A 133 -7.81 9.67 2.41
C ILE A 133 -8.90 8.68 1.94
N PRO A 134 -9.51 8.87 0.75
CA PRO A 134 -10.48 7.94 0.20
C PRO A 134 -9.92 6.52 0.03
N LEU A 135 -10.77 5.52 0.30
CA LEU A 135 -10.47 4.10 0.07
C LEU A 135 -11.03 3.68 -1.29
N LEU A 136 -10.23 2.96 -2.07
CA LEU A 136 -10.65 2.29 -3.29
C LEU A 136 -10.40 0.80 -3.13
N GLY A 137 -11.41 -0.03 -3.43
CA GLY A 137 -11.28 -1.49 -3.42
C GLY A 137 -11.05 -2.04 -4.82
N ALA A 138 -10.48 -3.24 -4.92
CA ALA A 138 -10.50 -3.98 -6.17
C ALA A 138 -11.97 -4.22 -6.56
N THR A 139 -12.36 -3.85 -7.77
CA THR A 139 -13.64 -4.30 -8.32
C THR A 139 -13.56 -5.81 -8.46
N SER A 140 -14.46 -6.55 -7.80
CA SER A 140 -14.66 -7.96 -8.12
C SER A 140 -14.81 -8.07 -9.64
N PRO A 141 -14.19 -9.06 -10.30
CA PRO A 141 -14.41 -9.26 -11.72
C PRO A 141 -15.91 -9.33 -11.96
N SER A 142 -16.43 -8.49 -12.86
CA SER A 142 -17.82 -8.57 -13.30
C SER A 142 -18.13 -10.03 -13.64
N PRO A 143 -19.28 -10.59 -13.20
CA PRO A 143 -19.67 -11.90 -13.64
C PRO A 143 -19.70 -11.88 -15.18
N VAL A 144 -18.95 -12.79 -15.78
CA VAL A 144 -19.01 -13.04 -17.23
C VAL A 144 -20.48 -13.32 -17.55
N PRO A 145 -21.12 -12.57 -18.47
CA PRO A 145 -22.45 -12.94 -18.92
C PRO A 145 -22.32 -14.28 -19.66
N GLU A 146 -23.04 -15.30 -19.17
CA GLU A 146 -23.33 -16.53 -19.93
C GLU A 146 -24.16 -16.20 -21.19
#